data_AF-A0A938G883-F1
#
_entry.id   AF-A0A938G883-F1
#
_cell.length_a   1.000
_cell.length_b   1.000
_cell.length_c   1.000
_cell.angle_alpha   90.00
_cell.angle_beta   90.00
_cell.angle_gamma   90.00
#
_symmetry.space_group_name_H-M   'P 1'
#
loop_
_entity.id
_entity.type
_entity.pdbx_description
1 polymer ?
#
loop_
_entity_poly.entity_id
_entity_poly.type
_entity_poly.pdbx_seq_one_letter_code
_entity_poly.pdbx_strand_id
1 'polypeptide(L)'
;MDSSREPGGLCHELHALLAQWKKLTLAENELIRANDWSALEQLQSKKASLQQSIEKLEEQFSQSPLIPEERKRQERKHLKQVATELLALERNNEAILSERIAEADRELKSSNKTIQSLRHVQKAYGSGKSFFWQAYS
;
A
#
# COMPACT_ATOMS: atom_id res chain seq x y z
N MET A 1 21.46 -25.48 -22.23
CA MET A 1 20.40 -26.51 -22.32
C MET A 1 20.37 -27.21 -20.98
N ASP A 2 19.39 -26.90 -20.14
CA ASP A 2 19.22 -27.58 -18.86
C ASP A 2 17.78 -28.12 -18.82
N SER A 3 17.67 -29.42 -19.05
CA SER A 3 16.43 -30.20 -18.95
C SER A 3 16.28 -30.68 -17.52
N SER A 4 15.03 -30.71 -17.03
CA SER A 4 14.56 -31.30 -15.75
C SER A 4 14.25 -30.31 -14.63
N ARG A 5 13.46 -29.26 -14.92
CA ARG A 5 12.53 -28.76 -13.90
C ARG A 5 11.36 -29.75 -13.86
N GLU A 6 11.40 -30.65 -12.89
CA GLU A 6 10.29 -31.54 -12.55
C GLU A 6 8.96 -30.75 -12.53
N PRO A 7 7.86 -31.27 -13.11
CA PRO A 7 6.57 -30.58 -13.13
C PRO A 7 6.03 -30.28 -11.71
N GLY A 8 6.51 -30.97 -10.68
CA GLY A 8 6.24 -30.65 -9.28
C GLY A 8 6.95 -29.39 -8.76
N GLY A 9 8.10 -29.03 -9.35
CA GLY A 9 8.88 -27.85 -8.95
C GLY A 9 8.18 -26.54 -9.30
N LEU A 10 7.48 -26.48 -10.44
CA LEU A 10 6.74 -25.30 -10.88
C LEU A 10 5.57 -24.95 -9.95
N CYS A 11 4.79 -25.96 -9.51
CA CYS A 11 3.75 -25.75 -8.50
C CYS A 11 4.33 -25.22 -7.19
N HIS A 12 5.42 -25.82 -6.71
CA HIS A 12 6.03 -25.45 -5.44
C HIS A 12 6.58 -24.01 -5.46
N GLU A 13 7.23 -23.63 -6.56
CA GLU A 13 7.78 -22.28 -6.76
C GLU A 13 6.67 -21.22 -6.83
N LEU A 14 5.56 -21.51 -7.51
CA LEU A 14 4.40 -20.63 -7.57
C LEU A 14 3.75 -20.42 -6.19
N HIS A 15 3.63 -21.49 -5.39
CA HIS A 15 3.12 -21.40 -4.02
C HIS A 15 4.06 -20.59 -3.12
N ALA A 16 5.37 -20.76 -3.27
CA ALA A 16 6.36 -19.99 -2.52
C ALA A 16 6.27 -18.49 -2.84
N LEU A 17 6.11 -18.12 -4.11
CA LEU A 17 5.92 -16.73 -4.51
C LEU A 17 4.63 -16.15 -3.94
N LEU A 18 3.51 -16.88 -4.01
CA LEU A 18 2.25 -16.39 -3.41
C LEU A 18 2.33 -16.22 -1.89
N ALA A 19 3.03 -17.12 -1.19
CA ALA A 19 3.30 -16.98 0.23
C ALA A 19 4.17 -15.74 0.53
N GLN A 20 5.13 -15.45 -0.34
CA GLN A 20 5.96 -14.24 -0.23
C GLN A 20 5.14 -12.98 -0.49
N TRP A 21 4.22 -12.99 -1.46
CA TRP A 21 3.28 -11.90 -1.69
C TRP A 21 2.46 -11.62 -0.43
N LYS A 22 1.87 -12.66 0.17
CA LYS A 22 1.06 -12.54 1.39
C LYS A 22 1.86 -11.88 2.53
N LYS A 23 3.12 -12.26 2.71
CA LYS A 23 4.01 -11.63 3.70
C LYS A 23 4.26 -10.15 3.41
N LEU A 24 4.47 -9.78 2.15
CA LEU A 24 4.65 -8.39 1.75
C LEU A 24 3.38 -7.57 1.98
N THR A 25 2.20 -8.08 1.63
CA THR A 25 0.93 -7.38 1.88
C THR A 25 0.64 -7.19 3.38
N LEU A 26 1.04 -8.13 4.23
CA LEU A 26 0.95 -7.96 5.69
C LEU A 26 1.94 -6.91 6.20
N ALA A 27 3.18 -6.92 5.72
CA ALA A 27 4.17 -5.93 6.11
C ALA A 27 3.79 -4.51 5.65
N GLU A 28 3.09 -4.38 4.52
CA GLU A 28 2.56 -3.11 4.04
C GLU A 28 1.63 -2.44 5.06
N ASN A 29 0.77 -3.21 5.75
CA ASN A 29 -0.09 -2.68 6.81
C ASN A 29 0.69 -2.03 7.95
N GLU A 30 1.76 -2.68 8.38
CA GLU A 30 2.60 -2.17 9.46
C GLU A 30 3.29 -0.86 9.03
N LEU A 31 3.76 -0.79 7.78
CA LEU A 31 4.39 0.42 7.24
C LEU A 31 3.41 1.58 7.07
N ILE A 32 2.18 1.32 6.59
CA ILE A 32 1.12 2.33 6.50
C ILE A 32 0.77 2.85 7.91
N ARG A 33 0.70 1.97 8.91
CA ARG A 33 0.42 2.37 10.30
C ARG A 33 1.55 3.22 10.88
N ALA A 34 2.80 2.91 10.54
CA ALA A 34 3.99 3.62 10.98
C ALA A 34 4.29 4.92 10.20
N ASN A 35 3.51 5.24 9.16
CA ASN A 35 3.77 6.36 8.24
C ASN A 35 5.15 6.30 7.55
N ASP A 36 5.71 5.11 7.37
CA ASP A 36 7.01 4.91 6.68
C ASP A 36 6.79 4.74 5.17
N TRP A 37 6.50 5.86 4.51
CA TRP A 37 6.18 5.91 3.07
C TRP A 37 7.36 5.52 2.17
N SER A 38 8.60 5.74 2.61
CA SER A 38 9.80 5.36 1.84
C SER A 38 9.97 3.85 1.81
N ALA A 39 9.81 3.18 2.96
CA ALA A 39 9.82 1.72 3.01
C ALA A 39 8.63 1.11 2.24
N LEU A 40 7.47 1.79 2.24
CA LEU A 40 6.30 1.38 1.47
C LEU A 40 6.57 1.33 -0.03
N GLU A 41 7.23 2.35 -0.58
CA GLU A 41 7.58 2.42 -2.01
C GLU A 41 8.54 1.29 -2.43
N GLN A 42 9.52 0.98 -1.57
CA GLN A 42 10.42 -0.17 -1.78
C GLN A 42 9.66 -1.50 -1.73
N LEU A 43 8.67 -1.62 -0.84
CA LEU A 43 7.84 -2.80 -0.73
C LEU A 43 6.94 -2.98 -1.95
N GLN A 44 6.34 -1.91 -2.47
CA GLN A 44 5.54 -1.95 -3.70
C GLN A 44 6.39 -2.33 -4.91
N SER A 45 7.62 -1.82 -5.01
CA SER A 45 8.57 -2.22 -6.07
C SER A 45 8.90 -3.71 -6.03
N LYS A 46 9.05 -4.27 -4.81
CA LYS A 46 9.25 -5.71 -4.61
C LYS A 46 8.01 -6.51 -5.00
N LYS A 47 6.80 -6.07 -4.63
CA LYS A 47 5.54 -6.71 -5.06
C LYS A 47 5.40 -6.72 -6.58
N ALA A 48 5.68 -5.61 -7.25
CA ALA A 48 5.62 -5.51 -8.72
C ALA A 48 6.57 -6.51 -9.40
N SER A 49 7.80 -6.64 -8.89
CA SER A 49 8.76 -7.64 -9.38
C SER A 49 8.26 -9.08 -9.16
N LEU A 50 7.66 -9.33 -8.00
CA LEU A 50 7.08 -10.63 -7.66
C LEU A 50 5.89 -10.99 -8.55
N GLN A 51 5.10 -9.99 -8.98
CA GLN A 51 3.97 -10.16 -9.89
C GLN A 51 4.42 -10.68 -11.24
N GLN A 52 5.46 -10.07 -11.80
CA GLN A 52 6.03 -10.50 -13.06
C GLN A 52 6.56 -11.94 -12.99
N SER A 53 7.14 -12.33 -11.84
CA SER A 53 7.58 -13.71 -11.63
C SER A 53 6.41 -14.70 -11.56
N ILE A 54 5.32 -14.33 -10.87
CA ILE A 54 4.09 -15.14 -10.80
C ILE A 54 3.48 -15.30 -12.19
N GLU A 55 3.28 -14.21 -12.93
CA GLU A 55 2.68 -14.23 -14.28
C GLU A 55 3.48 -15.14 -15.22
N LYS A 56 4.82 -15.04 -15.21
CA LYS A 56 5.69 -15.90 -16.01
C LYS A 56 5.56 -17.38 -15.64
N LEU A 57 5.51 -17.70 -14.34
CA LEU A 57 5.38 -19.08 -13.88
C LEU A 57 3.98 -19.65 -14.13
N GLU A 58 2.93 -18.83 -14.03
CA GLU A 58 1.56 -19.21 -14.39
C GLU A 58 1.45 -19.52 -15.88
N GLU A 59 2.07 -18.72 -16.74
CA GLU A 59 2.10 -18.95 -18.18
C GLU A 59 2.83 -20.24 -18.52
N GLN A 60 4.02 -20.46 -17.94
CA GLN A 60 4.79 -21.71 -18.09
C GLN A 60 4.00 -22.93 -17.61
N PHE A 61 3.30 -22.81 -16.48
CA PHE A 61 2.47 -23.88 -15.93
C PHE A 61 1.26 -24.19 -16.83
N SER A 62 0.60 -23.16 -17.36
CA SER A 62 -0.55 -23.31 -18.26
C SER A 62 -0.14 -23.98 -19.57
N GLN A 63 0.99 -23.58 -20.15
CA GLN A 63 1.50 -24.07 -21.44
C GLN A 63 2.24 -25.41 -21.34
N SER A 64 2.58 -25.89 -20.13
CA SER A 64 3.33 -27.13 -19.97
C SER A 64 2.53 -28.35 -20.44
N PRO A 65 3.03 -29.11 -21.44
CA PRO A 65 2.39 -30.35 -21.91
C PRO A 65 2.63 -31.53 -20.96
N LEU A 66 3.57 -31.40 -20.02
CA LEU A 66 3.97 -32.45 -19.08
C LEU A 66 3.05 -32.55 -17.86
N ILE A 67 2.16 -31.57 -17.67
CA ILE A 67 1.29 -31.49 -16.50
C ILE A 67 -0.12 -31.92 -16.91
N PRO A 68 -0.68 -32.97 -16.29
CA PRO A 68 -2.05 -33.39 -16.57
C PRO A 68 -3.07 -32.27 -16.33
N GLU A 69 -4.06 -32.14 -17.22
CA GLU A 69 -5.09 -31.09 -17.12
C GLU A 69 -5.87 -31.13 -15.78
N GLU A 70 -6.09 -32.33 -15.22
CA GLU A 70 -6.73 -32.48 -13.90
C GLU A 70 -5.91 -31.81 -12.79
N ARG A 71 -4.58 -31.93 -12.83
CA ARG A 71 -3.67 -31.28 -11.89
C ARG A 71 -3.68 -29.76 -12.10
N LYS A 72 -3.65 -29.30 -13.36
CA LYS A 72 -3.78 -27.86 -13.66
C LYS A 72 -5.09 -27.28 -13.12
N ARG A 73 -6.18 -28.03 -13.19
CA ARG A 73 -7.50 -27.61 -12.68
C ARG A 73 -7.52 -27.50 -11.15
N GLN A 74 -6.87 -28.43 -10.45
CA GLN A 74 -6.74 -28.37 -8.99
C GLN A 74 -5.89 -27.18 -8.55
N GLU A 75 -4.74 -26.96 -9.18
CA GLU A 75 -3.89 -25.81 -8.89
C GLU A 75 -4.60 -24.49 -9.17
N ARG A 76 -5.31 -24.35 -10.30
CA ARG A 76 -6.12 -23.15 -10.58
C ARG A 76 -7.17 -22.88 -9.50
N LYS A 77 -7.75 -23.89 -8.86
CA LYS A 77 -8.67 -23.69 -7.73
C LYS A 77 -7.95 -23.14 -6.52
N HIS A 78 -6.77 -23.68 -6.19
CA HIS A 78 -5.95 -23.20 -5.09
C HIS A 78 -5.46 -21.76 -5.33
N LEU A 79 -4.98 -21.45 -6.54
CA LEU A 79 -4.58 -20.11 -6.94
C LEU A 79 -5.74 -19.11 -6.80
N LYS A 80 -6.95 -19.49 -7.22
CA LYS A 80 -8.14 -18.64 -7.02
C LYS A 80 -8.43 -18.36 -5.54
N GLN A 81 -8.28 -19.36 -4.66
CA GLN A 81 -8.47 -19.17 -3.22
C GLN A 81 -7.42 -18.19 -2.66
N VAL A 82 -6.14 -18.38 -3.00
CA VAL A 82 -5.08 -17.47 -2.56
C VAL A 82 -5.28 -16.06 -3.12
N ALA A 83 -5.68 -15.92 -4.38
CA ALA A 83 -6.00 -14.63 -4.98
C ALA A 83 -7.17 -13.94 -4.27
N THR A 84 -8.21 -14.68 -3.86
CA THR A 84 -9.31 -14.11 -3.07
C THR A 84 -8.86 -13.64 -1.69
N GLU A 85 -7.96 -14.37 -1.02
CA GLU A 85 -7.37 -13.93 0.25
C GLU A 85 -6.53 -12.66 0.05
N LEU A 86 -5.70 -12.62 -0.98
CA LEU A 86 -4.88 -11.45 -1.30
C LEU A 86 -5.74 -10.23 -1.60
N LEU A 87 -6.80 -10.38 -2.41
CA LEU A 87 -7.76 -9.29 -2.68
C LEU A 87 -8.42 -8.77 -1.40
N ALA A 88 -8.77 -9.65 -0.46
CA ALA A 88 -9.33 -9.23 0.82
C ALA A 88 -8.32 -8.44 1.66
N LEU A 89 -7.05 -8.85 1.65
CA LEU A 89 -5.97 -8.13 2.32
C LEU A 89 -5.71 -6.76 1.69
N GLU A 90 -5.60 -6.68 0.36
CA GLU A 90 -5.39 -5.41 -0.35
C GLU A 90 -6.54 -4.41 -0.11
N ARG A 91 -7.80 -4.88 -0.07
CA ARG A 91 -8.95 -4.03 0.31
C ARG A 91 -8.85 -3.49 1.73
N ASN A 92 -8.34 -4.27 2.67
CA ASN A 92 -8.11 -3.81 4.04
C ASN A 92 -7.01 -2.75 4.08
N ASN A 93 -5.94 -2.93 3.32
CA ASN A 93 -4.86 -1.94 3.21
C ASN A 93 -5.39 -0.63 2.63
N GLU A 94 -6.23 -0.69 1.59
CA GLU A 94 -6.88 0.47 0.98
C GLU A 94 -7.78 1.22 1.99
N ALA A 95 -8.53 0.50 2.81
CA ALA A 95 -9.35 1.10 3.87
C ALA A 95 -8.47 1.87 4.89
N ILE A 96 -7.36 1.28 5.35
CA ILE A 96 -6.44 1.93 6.28
C ILE A 96 -5.78 3.16 5.65
N LEU A 97 -5.36 3.08 4.38
CA LEU A 97 -4.83 4.22 3.64
C LEU A 97 -5.86 5.36 3.54
N SER A 98 -7.12 5.03 3.23
CA SER A 98 -8.18 6.03 3.14
C SER A 98 -8.42 6.74 4.47
N GLU A 99 -8.34 6.02 5.58
CA GLU A 99 -8.45 6.57 6.93
C GLU A 99 -7.28 7.52 7.23
N ARG A 100 -6.05 7.13 6.90
CA ARG A 100 -4.86 7.97 7.07
C ARG A 100 -4.90 9.25 6.24
N ILE A 101 -5.37 9.17 5.00
CA ILE A 101 -5.56 10.36 4.15
C ILE A 101 -6.58 11.30 4.79
N ALA A 102 -7.71 10.76 5.27
CA ALA A 102 -8.73 11.56 5.93
C ALA A 102 -8.24 12.21 7.23
N GLU A 103 -7.38 11.54 7.98
CA GLU A 103 -6.74 12.07 9.19
C GLU A 103 -5.78 13.22 8.84
N ALA A 104 -4.88 13.02 7.87
CA ALA A 104 -3.96 14.06 7.40
C ALA A 104 -4.70 15.32 6.89
N ASP A 105 -5.81 15.14 6.17
CA ASP A 105 -6.66 16.24 5.72
C ASP A 105 -7.29 17.03 6.87
N ARG A 106 -7.70 16.35 7.95
CA ARG A 106 -8.24 17.02 9.14
C ARG A 106 -7.16 17.81 9.85
N GLU A 107 -5.97 17.25 10.00
CA GLU A 107 -4.82 17.94 10.59
C GLU A 107 -4.45 19.19 9.79
N LEU A 108 -4.37 19.08 8.47
CA LEU A 108 -4.05 20.21 7.58
C LEU A 108 -5.10 21.33 7.68
N LYS A 109 -6.40 20.96 7.70
CA LYS A 109 -7.50 21.93 7.94
C LYS A 109 -7.42 22.58 9.32
N SER A 110 -7.03 21.82 10.35
CA SER A 110 -6.89 22.35 11.72
C SER A 110 -5.72 23.33 11.82
N SER A 111 -4.58 23.00 11.22
CA SER A 111 -3.40 23.85 11.19
C SER A 111 -3.66 25.16 10.44
N ASN A 112 -4.33 25.08 9.29
CA ASN A 112 -4.76 26.27 8.52
C ASN A 112 -5.71 27.17 9.32
N LYS A 113 -6.65 26.60 10.07
CA LYS A 113 -7.52 27.37 10.98
C LYS A 113 -6.71 28.07 12.08
N THR A 114 -5.78 27.36 12.71
CA THR A 114 -4.90 27.95 13.74
C THR A 114 -4.06 29.09 13.19
N ILE A 115 -3.50 28.95 11.97
CA ILE A 115 -2.76 30.03 11.31
C ILE A 115 -3.65 31.26 11.05
N GLN A 116 -4.89 31.05 10.59
CA GLN A 116 -5.85 32.14 10.39
C GLN A 116 -6.22 32.83 11.70
N SER A 117 -6.48 32.06 12.77
CA SER A 117 -6.75 32.58 14.11
C SER A 117 -5.57 33.37 14.65
N LEU A 118 -4.34 32.87 14.52
CA LEU A 118 -3.13 33.58 14.92
C LEU A 118 -2.92 34.88 14.14
N ARG A 119 -3.17 34.90 12.82
CA ARG A 119 -3.15 36.14 12.03
C ARG A 119 -4.21 37.14 12.49
N HIS A 120 -5.41 36.66 12.83
CA HIS A 120 -6.48 37.51 13.33
C HIS A 120 -6.13 38.13 14.69
N VAL A 121 -5.59 37.31 15.61
CA VAL A 121 -5.08 37.76 16.92
C VAL A 121 -3.93 38.75 16.73
N GLN A 122 -2.94 38.44 15.89
CA GLN A 122 -1.82 39.35 15.60
C GLN A 122 -2.32 40.68 14.99
N LYS A 123 -3.36 40.67 14.15
CA LYS A 123 -3.97 41.90 13.63
C LYS A 123 -4.70 42.68 14.72
N ALA A 124 -5.47 42.01 15.58
CA ALA A 124 -6.23 42.64 16.66
C ALA A 124 -5.32 43.27 17.72
N TYR A 125 -4.24 42.59 18.11
CA TYR A 125 -3.30 43.05 19.14
C TYR A 125 -2.12 43.86 18.58
N GLY A 126 -1.76 43.70 17.30
CA GLY A 126 -0.67 44.42 16.64
C GLY A 126 -1.05 45.76 16.01
N SER A 127 -2.34 46.00 15.74
CA SER A 127 -2.84 47.30 15.23
C SER A 127 -3.11 48.34 16.33
N GLY A 128 -2.83 48.01 17.59
CA GLY A 128 -3.02 48.88 18.76
C GLY A 128 -1.95 49.96 18.99
N LYS A 129 -1.30 50.51 17.95
CA LYS A 129 -0.44 51.69 18.07
C LYS A 129 -0.76 52.73 16.99
N SER A 130 -1.91 53.37 17.14
CA SER A 130 -2.09 54.78 16.79
C SER A 130 -3.23 55.35 17.64
N PHE A 131 -3.05 55.36 18.96
CA PHE A 131 -3.87 56.17 19.86
C PHE A 131 -3.23 57.56 19.87
N PHE A 132 -3.67 58.43 18.94
CA PHE A 132 -3.42 59.87 19.01
C PHE A 132 -4.16 60.43 20.23
N TRP A 133 -3.55 60.32 21.41
CA TRP A 133 -3.87 61.17 22.55
C TRP A 133 -3.23 62.54 22.29
N GLN A 134 -3.92 63.39 21.53
CA GLN A 134 -3.59 64.82 21.54
C GLN A 134 -4.15 65.39 22.85
N ALA A 135 -3.21 65.74 23.73
CA ALA A 135 -3.44 66.36 25.02
C ALA A 135 -4.22 67.67 24.86
N TYR A 136 -5.26 67.85 25.68
CA TYR A 136 -5.79 69.19 25.99
C TYR A 136 -4.72 69.92 26.81
N SER A 137 -4.16 70.99 26.22
CA SER A 137 -3.46 72.07 26.92
C SER A 137 -4.47 73.14 27.33
#